data_AF-A0A6H9L483-F1
#
_entry.id   AF-A0A6H9L483-F1
#
_cell.length_a   1.000
_cell.length_b   1.000
_cell.length_c   1.000
_cell.angle_alpha   90.00
_cell.angle_beta   90.00
_cell.angle_gamma   90.00
#
_symmetry.space_group_name_H-M   'P 1'
#
loop_
_entity.id
_entity.type
_entity.pdbx_description
1 polymer ?
#
loop_
_entity_poly.entity_id
_entity_poly.type
_entity_poly.pdbx_seq_one_letter_code
_entity_poly.pdbx_strand_id
1 'polypeptide(L)'
;MRRFYSLFLIVIAAALLIGCGGPKAMTDVGGDVPEWFLESKSDPNYLLATNTAVSRDMQMAIDKASTGARAEIGRQAEVRISGLQKRFDEEVGVNDDAELLQMFTQASKTVVSTSLSGSRIAKKTVKKDGQFWRAYILIEYPIGAANQALMEQLKSNKRLYTRFRASETFKELEDEVKNFENWKKDQSN
;
A
#
# COMPACT_ATOMS: atom_id res chain seq x y z
N MET A 1 -41.51 52.84 7.91
CA MET A 1 -40.50 52.09 7.12
C MET A 1 -39.35 51.51 7.96
N ARG A 2 -38.74 52.23 8.92
CA ARG A 2 -37.64 51.68 9.78
C ARG A 2 -38.03 50.48 10.66
N ARG A 3 -39.27 50.45 11.21
CA ARG A 3 -39.77 49.32 12.02
C ARG A 3 -40.03 48.03 11.22
N PHE A 4 -40.39 48.18 9.93
CA PHE A 4 -40.61 47.04 9.03
C PHE A 4 -39.26 46.43 8.58
N TYR A 5 -38.25 47.28 8.36
CA TYR A 5 -36.87 46.83 8.09
C TYR A 5 -36.24 46.08 9.28
N SER A 6 -36.48 46.53 10.51
CA SER A 6 -36.01 45.82 11.71
C SER A 6 -36.69 44.45 11.90
N LEU A 7 -37.97 44.32 11.56
CA LEU A 7 -38.67 43.02 11.60
C LEU A 7 -38.21 42.08 10.48
N PHE A 8 -37.91 42.60 9.29
CA PHE A 8 -37.41 41.80 8.16
C PHE A 8 -35.97 41.30 8.39
N LEU A 9 -35.12 42.09 9.05
CA LEU A 9 -33.75 41.69 9.45
C LEU A 9 -33.72 40.58 10.50
N ILE A 10 -34.71 40.53 11.41
CA ILE A 10 -34.81 39.48 12.43
C ILE A 10 -35.25 38.14 11.82
N VAL A 11 -36.09 38.15 10.78
CA VAL A 11 -36.55 36.93 10.10
C VAL A 11 -35.44 36.30 9.24
N ILE A 12 -34.58 37.11 8.61
CA ILE A 12 -33.42 36.61 7.85
C ILE A 12 -32.34 36.03 8.79
N ALA A 13 -32.16 36.60 9.99
CA ALA A 13 -31.25 36.05 11.00
C ALA A 13 -31.73 34.69 11.56
N ALA A 14 -33.05 34.46 11.62
CA ALA A 14 -33.62 33.19 12.07
C ALA A 14 -33.54 32.07 11.01
N ALA A 15 -33.55 32.41 9.72
CA ALA A 15 -33.46 31.45 8.62
C ALA A 15 -32.06 30.83 8.45
N LEU A 16 -31.02 31.44 9.03
CA LEU A 16 -29.63 30.94 8.99
C LEU A 16 -29.34 29.83 10.02
N LEU A 17 -30.30 29.47 10.89
CA LEU A 17 -30.12 28.42 11.92
C LEU A 17 -30.64 27.03 11.50
N ILE A 18 -31.17 26.85 10.28
CA ILE A 18 -31.59 25.53 9.74
C ILE A 18 -30.47 24.89 8.89
N GLY A 19 -29.24 25.37 9.05
CA GLY A 19 -28.05 24.89 8.35
C GLY A 19 -27.08 24.13 9.25
N CYS A 20 -27.44 22.92 9.68
CA CYS A 20 -26.45 21.86 9.90
C CYS A 20 -27.20 20.52 10.05
N GLY A 21 -27.25 19.73 8.98
CA GLY A 21 -27.33 18.28 9.17
C GLY A 21 -26.07 17.88 9.92
N GLY A 22 -26.18 17.83 11.26
CA GLY A 22 -25.06 17.47 12.12
C GLY A 22 -24.47 16.14 11.65
N PRO A 23 -23.17 15.89 11.91
CA PRO A 23 -22.59 14.60 11.58
C PRO A 23 -23.48 13.56 12.25
N LYS A 24 -24.15 12.72 11.44
CA LYS A 24 -24.63 11.45 11.97
C LYS A 24 -23.40 10.86 12.63
N ALA A 25 -23.43 10.81 13.97
CA ALA A 25 -22.46 10.05 14.72
C ALA A 25 -22.33 8.74 13.96
N MET A 26 -21.11 8.45 13.49
CA MET A 26 -20.83 7.16 12.88
C MET A 26 -21.39 6.15 13.86
N THR A 27 -22.48 5.51 13.45
CA THR A 27 -23.09 4.42 14.18
C THR A 27 -21.95 3.53 14.59
N ASP A 28 -21.83 3.35 15.90
CA ASP A 28 -21.23 2.21 16.56
C ASP A 28 -20.43 1.33 15.59
N VAL A 29 -19.11 1.29 15.71
CA VAL A 29 -18.29 0.23 15.10
C VAL A 29 -18.60 -1.09 15.86
N GLY A 30 -19.88 -1.42 15.98
CA GLY A 30 -20.49 -2.60 16.58
C GLY A 30 -20.50 -3.76 15.60
N GLY A 31 -19.42 -3.88 14.83
CA GLY A 31 -19.06 -5.11 14.17
C GLY A 31 -17.76 -5.53 14.81
N ASP A 32 -17.77 -6.68 15.51
CA ASP A 32 -16.61 -7.33 16.12
C ASP A 32 -15.42 -7.35 15.12
N VAL A 33 -14.60 -6.29 15.13
CA VAL A 33 -13.43 -6.15 14.26
C VAL A 33 -12.33 -7.00 14.89
N PRO A 34 -11.68 -7.89 14.13
CA PRO A 34 -10.58 -8.65 14.67
C PRO A 34 -9.48 -7.72 15.18
N GLU A 35 -8.96 -7.96 16.38
CA GLU A 35 -7.93 -7.12 17.01
C GLU A 35 -6.72 -6.92 16.08
N TRP A 36 -6.28 -8.01 15.43
CA TRP A 36 -5.16 -7.99 14.48
C TRP A 36 -5.37 -7.05 13.27
N PHE A 37 -6.60 -6.64 12.97
CA PHE A 37 -6.92 -5.72 11.88
C PHE A 37 -6.76 -4.25 12.29
N LEU A 38 -6.90 -3.96 13.58
CA LEU A 38 -6.73 -2.62 14.14
C LEU A 38 -5.27 -2.35 14.55
N GLU A 39 -4.50 -3.41 14.80
CA GLU A 39 -3.08 -3.30 15.11
C GLU A 39 -2.28 -2.93 13.85
N SER A 40 -1.69 -1.73 13.83
CA SER A 40 -0.67 -1.39 12.86
C SER A 40 0.63 -2.10 13.23
N LYS A 41 0.87 -3.28 12.66
CA LYS A 41 2.14 -4.00 12.80
C LYS A 41 3.03 -3.67 11.63
N SER A 42 4.21 -3.13 11.92
CA SER A 42 5.34 -3.16 10.99
C SER A 42 6.11 -4.45 11.20
N ASP A 43 6.60 -5.04 10.12
CA ASP A 43 7.49 -6.20 10.15
C ASP A 43 8.74 -5.86 9.34
N PRO A 44 9.96 -6.07 9.88
CA PRO A 44 11.19 -5.74 9.16
C PRO A 44 11.43 -6.62 7.93
N ASN A 45 10.80 -7.79 7.83
CA ASN A 45 10.98 -8.77 6.77
C ASN A 45 9.80 -8.83 5.80
N TYR A 46 8.63 -8.30 6.18
CA TYR A 46 7.40 -8.37 5.38
C TYR A 46 6.76 -7.00 5.15
N LEU A 47 6.33 -6.76 3.91
CA LEU A 47 5.32 -5.77 3.62
C LEU A 47 3.97 -6.32 4.08
N LEU A 48 3.25 -5.55 4.89
CA LEU A 48 1.96 -5.93 5.45
C LEU A 48 0.89 -4.95 5.01
N ALA A 49 -0.28 -5.47 4.63
CA ALA A 49 -1.42 -4.65 4.27
C ALA A 49 -2.73 -5.29 4.70
N THR A 50 -3.56 -4.50 5.37
CA THR A 50 -4.91 -4.90 5.77
C THR A 50 -5.96 -4.23 4.90
N ASN A 51 -7.03 -4.95 4.56
CA ASN A 51 -8.18 -4.37 3.88
C ASN A 51 -9.48 -5.08 4.28
N THR A 52 -10.60 -4.35 4.23
CA THR A 52 -11.93 -4.88 4.50
C THR A 52 -12.90 -4.52 3.38
N ALA A 53 -13.79 -5.45 3.06
CA ALA A 53 -14.83 -5.23 2.06
C ALA A 53 -16.12 -5.96 2.44
N VAL A 54 -17.24 -5.48 1.89
CA VAL A 54 -18.56 -6.08 2.06
C VAL A 54 -19.15 -6.54 0.73
N SER A 55 -19.93 -7.62 0.77
CA SER A 55 -20.69 -8.13 -0.38
C SER A 55 -21.84 -9.03 0.06
N ARG A 56 -22.88 -9.19 -0.77
CA ARG A 56 -23.95 -10.18 -0.51
C ARG A 56 -23.46 -11.61 -0.64
N ASP A 57 -22.48 -11.82 -1.52
CA ASP A 57 -21.77 -13.08 -1.65
C ASP A 57 -20.48 -13.07 -0.82
N MET A 58 -20.24 -14.15 -0.08
CA MET A 58 -19.11 -14.27 0.83
C MET A 58 -17.77 -14.25 0.09
N GLN A 59 -17.68 -14.98 -1.03
CA GLN A 59 -16.44 -15.09 -1.78
C GLN A 59 -16.07 -13.74 -2.41
N MET A 60 -17.05 -13.04 -2.96
CA MET A 60 -16.88 -11.69 -3.49
C MET A 60 -16.42 -10.69 -2.42
N ALA A 61 -16.83 -10.82 -1.15
CA ALA A 61 -16.31 -9.98 -0.07
C ALA A 61 -14.82 -10.26 0.17
N ILE A 62 -14.43 -11.54 0.19
CA ILE A 62 -13.04 -11.98 0.34
C ILE A 62 -12.18 -11.48 -0.82
N ASP A 63 -12.65 -11.61 -2.06
CA ASP A 63 -11.89 -11.24 -3.26
C ASP A 63 -11.66 -9.74 -3.34
N LYS A 64 -12.67 -8.93 -2.99
CA LYS A 64 -12.56 -7.46 -2.92
C LYS A 64 -11.55 -7.03 -1.86
N ALA A 65 -11.68 -7.56 -0.63
CA ALA A 65 -10.76 -7.24 0.46
C ALA A 65 -9.33 -7.68 0.10
N SER A 66 -9.17 -8.89 -0.44
CA SER A 66 -7.86 -9.39 -0.86
C SER A 66 -7.24 -8.52 -1.94
N THR A 67 -8.00 -8.16 -2.98
CA THR A 67 -7.53 -7.28 -4.06
C THR A 67 -7.11 -5.91 -3.52
N GLY A 68 -7.89 -5.32 -2.62
CA GLY A 68 -7.56 -4.05 -1.98
C GLY A 68 -6.27 -4.11 -1.15
N ALA A 69 -6.07 -5.19 -0.39
CA ALA A 69 -4.85 -5.41 0.38
C ALA A 69 -3.64 -5.65 -0.52
N ARG A 70 -3.78 -6.41 -1.62
CA ARG A 70 -2.69 -6.58 -2.60
C ARG A 70 -2.29 -5.26 -3.23
N ALA A 71 -3.26 -4.44 -3.64
CA ALA A 71 -2.97 -3.13 -4.20
C ALA A 71 -2.16 -2.24 -3.24
N GLU A 72 -2.39 -2.35 -1.93
CA GLU A 72 -1.59 -1.66 -0.92
C GLU A 72 -0.16 -2.21 -0.82
N ILE A 73 0.04 -3.53 -0.88
CA ILE A 73 1.40 -4.11 -1.00
C ILE A 73 2.13 -3.56 -2.23
N GLY A 74 1.43 -3.47 -3.38
CA GLY A 74 1.99 -2.90 -4.60
C GLY A 74 2.44 -1.45 -4.42
N ARG A 75 1.63 -0.62 -3.75
CA ARG A 75 1.99 0.77 -3.43
C ARG A 75 3.22 0.85 -2.50
N GLN A 76 3.29 0.02 -1.47
CA GLN A 76 4.44 -0.02 -0.57
C GLN A 76 5.73 -0.41 -1.31
N ALA A 77 5.65 -1.41 -2.20
CA ALA A 77 6.78 -1.80 -3.05
C ALA A 77 7.20 -0.66 -3.98
N GLU A 78 6.25 0.02 -4.63
CA GLU A 78 6.51 1.16 -5.50
C GLU A 78 7.21 2.31 -4.77
N VAL A 79 6.74 2.66 -3.56
CA VAL A 79 7.38 3.71 -2.73
C VAL A 79 8.81 3.33 -2.37
N ARG A 80 9.05 2.08 -1.93
CA ARG A 80 10.39 1.60 -1.58
C ARG A 80 11.35 1.67 -2.78
N ILE A 81 10.90 1.16 -3.93
CA ILE A 81 11.71 1.13 -5.15
C ILE A 81 11.96 2.54 -5.68
N SER A 82 10.98 3.43 -5.60
CA SER A 82 11.15 4.84 -5.98
C SER A 82 12.21 5.54 -5.10
N GLY A 83 12.25 5.21 -3.80
CA GLY A 83 13.31 5.66 -2.90
C GLY A 83 14.69 5.16 -3.32
N LEU A 84 14.82 3.90 -3.74
CA LEU A 84 16.07 3.35 -4.28
C LEU A 84 16.48 4.04 -5.58
N GLN A 85 15.54 4.29 -6.49
CA GLN A 85 15.80 5.01 -7.73
C GLN A 85 16.35 6.41 -7.47
N LYS A 86 15.74 7.13 -6.52
CA LYS A 86 16.16 8.49 -6.17
C LYS A 86 17.57 8.52 -5.57
N ARG A 87 17.89 7.62 -4.63
CA ARG A 87 19.24 7.53 -4.05
C ARG A 87 20.27 7.16 -5.11
N PHE A 88 19.95 6.19 -5.95
CA PHE A 88 20.78 5.84 -7.10
C PHE A 88 21.06 7.07 -7.97
N ASP A 89 20.03 7.84 -8.32
CA ASP A 89 20.18 9.04 -9.14
C ASP A 89 21.10 10.09 -8.50
N GLU A 90 20.95 10.32 -7.19
CA GLU A 90 21.78 11.23 -6.41
C GLU A 90 23.26 10.78 -6.35
N GLU A 91 23.53 9.47 -6.27
CA GLU A 91 24.87 8.91 -6.14
C GLU A 91 25.68 8.89 -7.44
N VAL A 92 25.04 8.57 -8.57
CA VAL A 92 25.73 8.42 -9.86
C VAL A 92 25.48 9.57 -10.84
N GLY A 93 24.67 10.56 -10.44
CA GLY A 93 24.43 11.79 -11.20
C GLY A 93 23.75 11.53 -12.53
N VAL A 94 22.65 10.77 -12.53
CA VAL A 94 21.98 10.33 -13.77
C VAL A 94 20.82 11.23 -14.21
N ASN A 95 20.66 12.40 -13.59
CA ASN A 95 19.57 13.33 -13.84
C ASN A 95 19.32 13.62 -15.34
N ASP A 96 20.34 13.51 -16.20
CA ASP A 96 20.26 13.76 -17.64
C ASP A 96 20.13 12.49 -18.52
N ASP A 97 20.13 11.27 -17.96
CA ASP A 97 20.00 10.00 -18.70
C ASP A 97 18.56 9.47 -18.61
N ALA A 98 17.67 10.10 -19.36
CA ALA A 98 16.25 9.72 -19.44
C ALA A 98 16.02 8.25 -19.79
N GLU A 99 16.93 7.65 -20.57
CA GLU A 99 16.86 6.24 -20.94
C GLU A 99 17.09 5.33 -19.72
N LEU A 100 18.06 5.67 -18.87
CA LEU A 100 18.34 4.92 -17.65
C LEU A 100 17.18 4.98 -16.65
N LEU A 101 16.59 6.17 -16.49
CA LEU A 101 15.41 6.38 -15.64
C LEU A 101 14.20 5.58 -16.16
N GLN A 102 14.00 5.55 -17.49
CA GLN A 102 12.95 4.75 -18.09
C GLN A 102 13.16 3.25 -17.87
N MET A 103 14.40 2.76 -18.00
CA MET A 103 14.75 1.36 -17.74
C MET A 103 14.50 0.97 -16.28
N PHE A 104 14.88 1.84 -15.32
CA PHE A 104 14.62 1.61 -13.90
C PHE A 104 13.12 1.61 -13.60
N THR A 105 12.37 2.54 -14.19
CA THR A 105 10.91 2.60 -14.07
C THR A 105 10.25 1.31 -14.58
N GLN A 106 10.73 0.75 -15.70
CA GLN A 106 10.22 -0.49 -16.24
C GLN A 106 10.52 -1.68 -15.30
N ALA A 107 11.73 -1.77 -14.76
CA ALA A 107 12.09 -2.77 -13.75
C ALA A 107 11.16 -2.67 -12.52
N SER A 108 10.92 -1.45 -12.05
CA SER A 108 10.04 -1.15 -10.90
C SER A 108 8.62 -1.68 -11.13
N LYS A 109 8.04 -1.40 -12.32
CA LYS A 109 6.70 -1.90 -12.68
C LYS A 109 6.61 -3.42 -12.68
N THR A 110 7.64 -4.10 -13.19
CA THR A 110 7.68 -5.56 -13.18
C THR A 110 7.68 -6.09 -11.74
N VAL A 111 8.51 -5.52 -10.86
CA VAL A 111 8.60 -5.96 -9.45
C VAL A 111 7.29 -5.70 -8.70
N VAL A 112 6.65 -4.55 -8.90
CA VAL A 112 5.34 -4.27 -8.31
C VAL A 112 4.32 -5.31 -8.76
N SER A 113 4.26 -5.63 -10.05
CA SER A 113 3.37 -6.68 -10.58
C SER A 113 3.64 -8.06 -9.96
N THR A 114 4.90 -8.46 -9.85
CA THR A 114 5.30 -9.71 -9.18
C THR A 114 4.98 -9.70 -7.68
N SER A 115 5.07 -8.54 -7.02
CA SER A 115 4.71 -8.39 -5.60
C SER A 115 3.21 -8.58 -5.39
N LEU A 116 2.37 -8.06 -6.31
CA LEU A 116 0.93 -8.29 -6.28
C LEU A 116 0.59 -9.78 -6.38
N SER A 117 1.17 -10.48 -7.36
CA SER A 117 0.87 -11.91 -7.60
C SER A 117 1.52 -12.85 -6.57
N GLY A 118 2.70 -12.50 -6.05
CA GLY A 118 3.44 -13.28 -5.05
C GLY A 118 3.00 -13.05 -3.61
N SER A 119 2.12 -12.08 -3.36
CA SER A 119 1.59 -11.80 -2.02
C SER A 119 0.56 -12.84 -1.56
N ARG A 120 0.57 -13.14 -0.26
CA ARG A 120 -0.28 -14.19 0.34
C ARG A 120 -1.14 -13.66 1.48
N ILE A 121 -2.30 -14.31 1.70
CA ILE A 121 -3.17 -14.00 2.84
C ILE A 121 -2.54 -14.59 4.10
N ALA A 122 -2.17 -13.72 5.04
CA ALA A 122 -1.64 -14.10 6.35
C ALA A 122 -2.76 -14.36 7.36
N LYS A 123 -3.78 -13.49 7.38
CA LYS A 123 -4.97 -13.63 8.24
C LYS A 123 -6.24 -13.30 7.46
N LYS A 124 -7.32 -13.99 7.82
CA LYS A 124 -8.65 -13.79 7.27
C LYS A 124 -9.69 -13.96 8.37
N THR A 125 -10.63 -13.03 8.43
CA THR A 125 -11.85 -13.19 9.22
C THR A 125 -13.03 -12.73 8.40
N VAL A 126 -14.10 -13.52 8.40
CA VAL A 126 -15.33 -13.21 7.67
C VAL A 126 -16.49 -13.28 8.64
N LYS A 127 -17.30 -12.23 8.68
CA LYS A 127 -18.45 -12.12 9.57
C LYS A 127 -19.68 -11.72 8.79
N LYS A 128 -20.85 -12.13 9.30
CA LYS A 128 -22.13 -11.70 8.74
C LYS A 128 -22.43 -10.28 9.24
N ASP A 129 -22.79 -9.41 8.31
CA ASP A 129 -23.10 -7.99 8.53
C ASP A 129 -24.51 -7.72 7.99
N GLY A 130 -25.51 -8.10 8.78
CA GLY A 130 -26.91 -8.14 8.37
C GLY A 130 -27.17 -9.11 7.21
N GLN A 131 -27.54 -8.58 6.04
CA GLN A 131 -27.76 -9.34 4.79
C GLN A 131 -26.49 -9.48 3.94
N PHE A 132 -25.36 -8.93 4.41
CA PHE A 132 -24.08 -8.97 3.72
C PHE A 132 -23.07 -9.81 4.50
N TRP A 133 -21.96 -10.10 3.85
CA TRP A 133 -20.74 -10.63 4.42
C TRP A 133 -19.70 -9.52 4.43
N ARG A 134 -18.96 -9.42 5.53
CA ARG A 134 -17.80 -8.55 5.68
C ARG A 134 -16.56 -9.41 5.84
N ALA A 135 -15.57 -9.19 4.98
CA ALA A 135 -14.26 -9.82 5.08
C ALA A 135 -13.24 -8.80 5.62
N TYR A 136 -12.37 -9.29 6.50
CA TYR A 136 -11.15 -8.64 6.95
C TYR A 136 -10.00 -9.51 6.49
N ILE A 137 -9.04 -8.92 5.78
CA ILE A 137 -7.90 -9.63 5.21
C ILE A 137 -6.62 -8.90 5.60
N LEU A 138 -5.61 -9.66 6.03
CA LEU A 138 -4.22 -9.25 6.10
C LEU A 138 -3.44 -10.00 5.03
N ILE A 139 -2.72 -9.26 4.20
CA ILE A 139 -1.79 -9.80 3.22
C ILE A 139 -0.37 -9.47 3.64
N GLU A 140 0.53 -10.41 3.37
CA GLU A 140 1.96 -10.25 3.56
C GLU A 140 2.73 -10.56 2.28
N TYR A 141 3.86 -9.88 2.11
CA TYR A 141 4.82 -10.15 1.04
C TYR A 141 6.26 -9.95 1.55
N PRO A 142 7.16 -10.94 1.38
CA PRO A 142 8.53 -10.79 1.86
C PRO A 142 9.26 -9.65 1.16
N ILE A 143 9.83 -8.71 1.93
CA ILE A 143 10.64 -7.60 1.39
C ILE A 143 11.83 -8.15 0.60
N GLY A 144 12.49 -9.19 1.11
CA GLY A 144 13.60 -9.85 0.43
C GLY A 144 13.23 -10.42 -0.95
N ALA A 145 11.99 -10.89 -1.13
CA ALA A 145 11.51 -11.33 -2.44
C ALA A 145 11.36 -10.16 -3.42
N ALA A 146 10.89 -8.99 -2.94
CA ALA A 146 10.82 -7.77 -3.73
C ALA A 146 12.22 -7.33 -4.20
N ASN A 147 13.18 -7.33 -3.27
CA ASN A 147 14.56 -6.94 -3.52
C ASN A 147 15.25 -7.89 -4.50
N GLN A 148 15.04 -9.20 -4.34
CA GLN A 148 15.58 -10.20 -5.24
C GLN A 148 15.03 -10.00 -6.66
N ALA A 149 13.71 -9.81 -6.79
CA ALA A 149 13.08 -9.54 -8.07
C ALA A 149 13.63 -8.25 -8.71
N LEU A 150 13.82 -7.19 -7.93
CA LEU A 150 14.42 -5.94 -8.43
C LEU A 150 15.85 -6.18 -8.93
N MET A 151 16.68 -6.86 -8.16
CA MET A 151 18.05 -7.20 -8.55
C MET A 151 18.10 -8.01 -9.86
N GLU A 152 17.21 -8.97 -10.03
CA GLU A 152 17.07 -9.75 -11.27
C GLU A 152 16.67 -8.86 -12.45
N GLN A 153 15.70 -7.96 -12.28
CA GLN A 153 15.31 -7.00 -13.31
C GLN A 153 16.44 -6.05 -13.69
N LEU A 154 17.19 -5.52 -12.71
CA LEU A 154 18.34 -4.66 -12.97
C LEU A 154 19.43 -5.41 -13.75
N LYS A 155 19.76 -6.64 -13.34
CA LYS A 155 20.74 -7.50 -14.02
C LYS A 155 20.37 -7.84 -15.47
N SER A 156 19.07 -7.94 -15.77
CA SER A 156 18.58 -8.19 -17.13
C SER A 156 18.94 -7.07 -18.12
N ASN A 157 19.19 -5.85 -17.61
CA ASN A 157 19.60 -4.71 -18.41
C ASN A 157 21.07 -4.35 -18.15
N LYS A 158 21.95 -4.74 -19.08
CA LYS A 158 23.41 -4.59 -18.92
C LYS A 158 23.85 -3.15 -18.66
N ARG A 159 23.25 -2.16 -19.33
CA ARG A 159 23.61 -0.74 -19.17
C ARG A 159 23.19 -0.23 -17.79
N LEU A 160 21.94 -0.48 -17.42
CA LEU A 160 21.40 -0.11 -16.11
C LEU A 160 22.21 -0.76 -14.99
N TYR A 161 22.43 -2.06 -15.08
CA TYR A 161 23.22 -2.80 -14.10
C TYR A 161 24.64 -2.25 -13.95
N THR A 162 25.31 -1.91 -15.04
CA THR A 162 26.69 -1.39 -15.02
C THR A 162 26.80 -0.06 -14.28
N ARG A 163 25.80 0.81 -14.42
CA ARG A 163 25.74 2.07 -13.66
C ARG A 163 25.32 1.81 -12.21
N PHE A 164 24.28 1.01 -12.01
CA PHE A 164 23.72 0.71 -10.69
C PHE A 164 24.75 0.05 -9.77
N ARG A 165 25.55 -0.91 -10.26
CA ARG A 165 26.57 -1.59 -9.43
C ARG A 165 27.69 -0.70 -8.88
N ALA A 166 27.84 0.52 -9.39
CA ALA A 166 28.81 1.49 -8.88
C ALA A 166 28.27 2.27 -7.66
N SER A 167 26.96 2.20 -7.40
CA SER A 167 26.28 2.87 -6.29
C SER A 167 26.48 2.13 -4.96
N GLU A 168 26.45 2.87 -3.85
CA GLU A 168 26.29 2.34 -2.50
C GLU A 168 24.91 1.68 -2.35
N THR A 169 23.87 2.26 -2.95
CA THR A 169 22.51 1.67 -3.02
C THR A 169 22.51 0.23 -3.55
N PHE A 170 23.39 -0.11 -4.52
CA PHE A 170 23.52 -1.50 -5.00
C PHE A 170 24.08 -2.44 -3.94
N LYS A 171 25.08 -2.01 -3.16
CA LYS A 171 25.69 -2.84 -2.12
C LYS A 171 24.68 -3.19 -1.04
N GLU A 172 23.91 -2.20 -0.59
CA GLU A 172 22.81 -2.40 0.35
C GLU A 172 21.78 -3.41 -0.19
N LEU A 173 21.35 -3.23 -1.45
CA LEU A 173 20.40 -4.14 -2.07
C LEU A 173 20.95 -5.57 -2.21
N GLU A 174 22.23 -5.71 -2.57
CA GLU A 174 22.91 -7.00 -2.67
C GLU A 174 22.99 -7.71 -1.31
N ASP A 175 23.32 -6.97 -0.25
CA ASP A 175 23.37 -7.50 1.12
C ASP A 175 21.97 -7.93 1.61
N GLU A 176 20.93 -7.13 1.35
CA GLU A 176 19.54 -7.49 1.67
C GLU A 176 19.10 -8.78 0.95
N VAL A 177 19.45 -8.93 -0.34
CA VAL A 177 19.15 -10.14 -1.11
C VAL A 177 19.90 -11.35 -0.56
N LYS A 178 21.19 -11.21 -0.24
CA LYS A 178 22.00 -12.29 0.34
C LYS A 178 21.45 -12.74 1.70
N ASN A 179 21.05 -11.81 2.54
CA ASN A 179 20.43 -12.12 3.84
C ASN A 179 19.12 -12.89 3.65
N PHE A 180 18.30 -12.50 2.67
CA PHE A 180 17.08 -13.21 2.33
C PHE A 180 17.32 -14.62 1.81
N GLU A 181 18.32 -14.83 0.94
CA GLU A 181 18.69 -16.15 0.44
C GLU A 181 19.16 -17.09 1.57
N ASN A 182 19.94 -16.57 2.52
CA ASN A 182 20.37 -17.34 3.68
C ASN A 182 19.19 -17.71 4.58
N TRP A 183 18.32 -16.74 4.89
CA TRP A 183 17.09 -16.99 5.65
C TRP A 183 16.22 -18.06 5.00
N LYS A 184 16.07 -18.06 3.66
CA LYS A 184 15.34 -19.11 2.93
C LYS A 184 15.96 -20.50 3.09
N LYS A 185 17.30 -20.59 3.10
CA LYS A 185 18.01 -21.87 3.30
C LYS A 185 17.80 -22.41 4.70
N ASP A 186 17.84 -21.54 5.71
CA ASP A 186 17.61 -21.91 7.11
C ASP A 186 16.18 -22.39 7.37
N GLN A 187 15.20 -21.88 6.62
CA GLN A 187 13.80 -22.34 6.67
C GLN A 187 13.55 -23.66 5.92
N SER A 188 14.50 -24.09 5.08
CA SER A 188 14.39 -25.32 4.27
C SER A 188 15.12 -26.53 4.86
N ASN A 189 15.86 -26.33 5.96
CA ASN A 189 16.49 -27.36 6.78
C ASN A 189 15.66 -27.63 8.04
#